data_AF-A0A941CR80-F1
#
_entry.id   AF-A0A941CR80-F1
#
_cell.length_a   1.000
_cell.length_b   1.000
_cell.length_c   1.000
_cell.angle_alpha   90.00
_cell.angle_beta   90.00
_cell.angle_gamma   90.00
#
_symmetry.space_group_name_H-M   'P 1'
#
loop_
_entity.id
_entity.type
_entity.pdbx_description
1 polymer ?
#
loop_
_entity_poly.entity_id
_entity_poly.type
_entity_poly.pdbx_seq_one_letter_code
_entity_poly.pdbx_strand_id
1 'polypeptide(L)'
;MMSLQQNALQFNTKFSFDFSGRNLSSDSELLFIKEFIHKIGFDNLLKRYFGTDNRKTHSISSVIEQLIYQNIAGYHRDDAADHLRYDPVFTAVLEKEALASQPTISRTLNSFEQKDIDKFNDILEHLYKMTHNPSDKRHIILDLDSTNIE
;
A
#
# COMPACT_ATOMS: atom_id res chain seq x y z
N MET A 1 -17.06 -23.23 21.80
CA MET A 1 -16.79 -22.23 20.75
C MET A 1 -15.30 -22.09 20.61
N MET A 2 -14.74 -22.43 19.44
CA MET A 2 -13.32 -22.27 19.16
C MET A 2 -13.12 -20.79 18.81
N SER A 3 -12.57 -19.99 19.72
CA SER A 3 -12.22 -18.61 19.36
C SER A 3 -11.19 -18.66 18.24
N LEU A 4 -11.42 -17.92 17.15
CA LEU A 4 -10.42 -17.71 16.11
C LEU A 4 -9.09 -17.32 16.77
N GLN A 5 -8.02 -18.05 16.44
CA GLN A 5 -6.73 -17.97 17.11
C GLN A 5 -6.17 -16.55 17.10
N GLN A 6 -5.65 -16.13 18.24
CA GLN A 6 -4.90 -14.89 18.40
C GLN A 6 -3.55 -15.07 17.67
N ASN A 7 -3.46 -14.57 16.45
CA ASN A 7 -2.27 -14.69 15.61
C ASN A 7 -1.50 -13.36 15.59
N ALA A 8 -0.17 -13.44 15.71
CA ALA A 8 0.70 -12.28 15.51
C ALA A 8 0.82 -11.96 14.01
N LEU A 9 0.89 -10.67 13.68
CA LEU A 9 1.10 -10.20 12.31
C LEU A 9 2.60 -10.26 11.96
N GLN A 10 2.94 -10.67 10.74
CA GLN A 10 4.34 -10.82 10.31
C GLN A 10 4.99 -9.47 10.05
N PHE A 11 4.24 -8.51 9.50
CA PHE A 11 4.77 -7.16 9.27
C PHE A 11 5.13 -6.46 10.58
N ASN A 12 4.41 -6.76 11.68
CA ASN A 12 4.68 -6.22 13.00
C ASN A 12 4.16 -7.15 14.11
N THR A 13 5.10 -7.83 14.77
CA THR A 13 4.81 -8.84 15.80
C THR A 13 4.31 -8.25 17.12
N LYS A 14 4.34 -6.92 17.28
CA LYS A 14 3.76 -6.24 18.46
C LYS A 14 2.24 -6.14 18.37
N PHE A 15 1.66 -6.32 17.18
CA PHE A 15 0.22 -6.35 17.00
C PHE A 15 -0.32 -7.78 17.09
N SER A 16 -1.42 -7.91 17.83
CA SER A 16 -2.27 -9.10 17.84
C SER A 16 -3.72 -8.65 17.70
N PHE A 17 -4.55 -9.45 17.03
CA PHE A 17 -5.97 -9.19 16.87
C PHE A 17 -6.80 -10.28 17.56
N ASP A 18 -7.94 -9.89 18.12
CA ASP A 18 -8.95 -10.81 18.63
C ASP A 18 -10.34 -10.40 18.11
N PHE A 19 -11.33 -11.30 18.21
CA PHE A 19 -12.71 -11.03 17.82
C PHE A 19 -13.59 -10.66 19.03
N SER A 20 -12.98 -10.08 20.08
CA SER A 20 -13.68 -9.77 21.34
C SER A 20 -14.50 -8.46 21.29
N GLY A 21 -14.37 -7.67 20.23
CA GLY A 21 -15.15 -6.45 19.98
C GLY A 21 -14.84 -5.27 20.92
N ARG A 22 -13.76 -5.32 21.70
CA ARG A 22 -13.43 -4.27 22.69
C ARG A 22 -12.85 -2.98 22.10
N ASN A 23 -11.97 -3.09 21.10
CA ASN A 23 -11.39 -1.95 20.39
C ASN A 23 -11.68 -2.12 18.90
N LEU A 24 -12.71 -1.43 18.40
CA LEU A 24 -13.12 -1.50 17.01
C LEU A 24 -12.71 -0.19 16.31
N SER A 25 -11.92 -0.29 15.26
CA SER A 25 -11.74 0.79 14.29
C SER A 25 -12.36 0.39 12.95
N SER A 26 -12.94 1.35 12.23
CA SER A 26 -13.42 1.18 10.86
C SER A 26 -12.34 0.66 9.94
N ASP A 27 -11.08 1.06 10.16
CA ASP A 27 -9.97 0.77 9.26
C ASP A 27 -9.16 -0.45 9.68
N SER A 28 -9.68 -1.26 10.62
CA SER A 28 -8.98 -2.44 11.16
C SER A 28 -8.68 -3.49 10.07
N GLU A 29 -9.45 -3.51 8.99
CA GLU A 29 -9.21 -4.33 7.79
C GLU A 29 -7.86 -4.05 7.12
N LEU A 30 -7.31 -2.85 7.27
CA LEU A 30 -6.01 -2.50 6.70
C LEU A 30 -4.86 -3.33 7.27
N LEU A 31 -5.03 -3.91 8.46
CA LEU A 31 -4.05 -4.85 9.04
C LEU A 31 -3.90 -6.11 8.15
N PHE A 32 -5.00 -6.63 7.61
CA PHE A 32 -4.96 -7.80 6.71
C PHE A 32 -4.37 -7.45 5.36
N ILE A 33 -4.71 -6.26 4.84
CA ILE A 33 -4.11 -5.74 3.60
C ILE A 33 -2.60 -5.59 3.76
N LYS A 34 -2.14 -5.08 4.91
CA LYS A 34 -0.70 -4.96 5.21
C LYS A 34 0.01 -6.29 5.31
N GLU A 35 -0.59 -7.25 6.01
CA GLU A 35 -0.06 -8.60 6.09
C GLU A 35 0.06 -9.25 4.70
N PHE A 36 -0.94 -9.08 3.84
CA PHE A 36 -0.90 -9.58 2.46
C PHE A 36 0.20 -8.90 1.64
N ILE A 37 0.24 -7.57 1.64
CA ILE A 37 1.24 -6.74 0.94
C ILE A 37 2.67 -7.11 1.37
N HIS A 38 2.88 -7.32 2.66
CA HIS A 38 4.17 -7.72 3.21
C HIS A 38 4.56 -9.14 2.78
N LYS A 39 3.61 -10.09 2.80
CA LYS A 39 3.85 -11.49 2.36
C LYS A 39 4.23 -11.62 0.89
N ILE A 40 3.67 -10.76 0.02
CA ILE A 40 4.07 -10.73 -1.40
C ILE A 40 5.33 -9.89 -1.64
N GLY A 41 5.93 -9.30 -0.60
CA GLY A 41 7.17 -8.52 -0.68
C GLY A 41 7.04 -7.17 -1.38
N PHE A 42 5.83 -6.64 -1.50
CA PHE A 42 5.56 -5.40 -2.24
C PHE A 42 6.16 -4.16 -1.54
N ASP A 43 6.23 -4.17 -0.21
CA ASP A 43 6.92 -3.15 0.59
C ASP A 43 8.40 -3.02 0.22
N ASN A 44 9.09 -4.16 0.04
CA ASN A 44 10.47 -4.21 -0.40
C ASN A 44 10.62 -3.79 -1.86
N LEU A 45 9.65 -4.15 -2.71
CA LEU A 45 9.62 -3.76 -4.11
C LEU A 45 9.51 -2.22 -4.25
N LEU A 46 8.59 -1.59 -3.54
CA LEU A 46 8.45 -0.12 -3.52
C LEU A 46 9.75 0.56 -3.08
N LYS A 47 10.38 0.07 -2.00
CA LYS A 47 11.67 0.60 -1.50
C LYS A 47 12.78 0.45 -2.53
N ARG A 48 12.81 -0.64 -3.30
CA ARG A 48 13.81 -0.87 -4.35
C ARG A 48 13.70 0.13 -5.49
N TYR A 49 12.47 0.42 -5.95
CA TYR A 49 12.25 1.30 -7.11
C TYR A 49 12.31 2.80 -6.76
N PHE A 50 11.79 3.18 -5.59
CA PHE A 50 11.69 4.59 -5.17
C PHE A 50 12.67 5.00 -4.06
N GLY A 51 13.46 4.05 -3.57
CA GLY A 51 14.50 4.28 -2.57
C GLY A 51 13.97 4.49 -1.15
N THR A 52 14.90 4.44 -0.20
CA THR A 52 14.70 4.89 1.18
C THR A 52 15.68 6.03 1.44
N ASP A 53 15.18 7.19 1.87
CA ASP A 53 16.05 8.31 2.26
C ASP A 53 15.86 8.56 3.76
N ASN A 54 16.77 8.01 4.57
CA ASN A 54 16.71 8.11 6.03
C ASN A 54 16.94 9.56 6.53
N ARG A 55 17.34 10.49 5.65
CA ARG A 55 17.46 11.92 5.98
C ARG A 55 16.12 12.65 5.88
N LYS A 56 15.16 12.08 5.16
CA LYS A 56 13.82 12.64 5.00
C LYS A 56 12.87 11.98 5.98
N THR A 57 12.02 12.77 6.63
CA THR A 57 10.95 12.25 7.52
C THR A 57 9.99 11.31 6.77
N HIS A 58 9.73 11.60 5.49
CA HIS A 58 8.94 10.74 4.61
C HIS A 58 9.72 10.52 3.30
N SER A 59 10.18 9.28 3.07
CA SER A 59 10.73 8.89 1.77
C SER A 59 9.62 8.84 0.70
N ILE A 60 10.01 8.89 -0.58
CA ILE A 60 9.04 8.77 -1.69
C ILE A 60 8.29 7.44 -1.61
N SER A 61 8.99 6.32 -1.40
CA SER A 61 8.39 4.99 -1.18
C SER A 61 7.37 4.99 -0.04
N SER A 62 7.67 5.67 1.08
CA SER A 62 6.77 5.80 2.23
C SER A 62 5.51 6.62 1.90
N VAL A 63 5.63 7.67 1.09
CA VAL A 63 4.48 8.50 0.67
C VAL A 63 3.60 7.72 -0.32
N ILE A 64 4.20 7.00 -1.27
CA ILE A 64 3.47 6.12 -2.19
C ILE A 64 2.70 5.05 -1.42
N GLU A 65 3.36 4.38 -0.46
CA GLU A 65 2.70 3.38 0.38
C GLU A 65 1.50 4.01 1.10
N GLN A 66 1.67 5.18 1.73
CA GLN A 66 0.55 5.86 2.38
C GLN A 66 -0.63 6.13 1.44
N LEU A 67 -0.38 6.60 0.21
CA LEU A 67 -1.42 6.86 -0.78
C LEU A 67 -2.17 5.59 -1.18
N ILE A 68 -1.47 4.46 -1.30
CA ILE A 68 -2.11 3.17 -1.60
C ILE A 68 -3.10 2.79 -0.49
N TYR A 69 -2.70 2.90 0.79
CA TYR A 69 -3.60 2.56 1.90
C TYR A 69 -4.76 3.54 2.05
N GLN A 70 -4.52 4.83 1.84
CA GLN A 70 -5.59 5.83 1.82
C GLN A 70 -6.63 5.52 0.73
N ASN A 71 -6.16 5.15 -0.47
CA ASN A 71 -7.05 4.81 -1.58
C ASN A 71 -7.84 3.52 -1.31
N ILE A 72 -7.19 2.48 -0.75
CA ILE A 72 -7.86 1.23 -0.34
C ILE A 72 -8.95 1.49 0.70
N ALA A 73 -8.70 2.38 1.66
CA ALA A 73 -9.66 2.77 2.70
C ALA A 73 -10.71 3.79 2.23
N GLY A 74 -10.70 4.22 0.97
CA GLY A 74 -11.68 5.17 0.42
C GLY A 74 -11.40 6.65 0.70
N TYR A 75 -10.22 7.00 1.22
CA TYR A 75 -9.78 8.38 1.42
C TYR A 75 -9.11 8.94 0.16
N HIS A 76 -9.93 9.32 -0.82
CA HIS A 76 -9.45 9.75 -2.14
C HIS A 76 -8.99 11.21 -2.23
N ARG A 77 -9.26 12.03 -1.19
CA ARG A 77 -8.93 13.46 -1.20
C ARG A 77 -7.65 13.71 -0.41
N ASP A 78 -6.81 14.60 -0.91
CA ASP A 78 -5.51 14.87 -0.28
C ASP A 78 -5.64 15.51 1.11
N ASP A 79 -6.76 16.20 1.42
CA ASP A 79 -7.03 16.79 2.73
C ASP A 79 -7.23 15.72 3.83
N ALA A 80 -7.66 14.52 3.44
CA ALA A 80 -7.73 13.38 4.36
C ALA A 80 -6.35 13.04 4.97
N ALA A 81 -5.25 13.33 4.26
CA ALA A 81 -3.91 13.05 4.79
C ALA A 81 -3.57 13.83 6.06
N ASP A 82 -4.11 15.04 6.21
CA ASP A 82 -3.89 15.83 7.43
C ASP A 82 -4.73 15.29 8.60
N HIS A 83 -5.94 14.77 8.33
CA HIS A 83 -6.76 14.09 9.33
C HIS A 83 -6.17 12.75 9.77
N LEU A 84 -5.63 11.98 8.82
CA LEU A 84 -5.02 10.67 9.06
C LEU A 84 -3.60 10.77 9.62
N ARG A 85 -3.05 11.98 9.75
CA ARG A 85 -1.65 12.20 10.11
C ARG A 85 -1.20 11.45 11.36
N TYR A 86 -2.09 11.42 12.35
CA TYR A 86 -1.86 10.76 13.64
C TYR A 86 -2.93 9.70 13.92
N ASP A 87 -3.62 9.22 12.88
CA ASP A 87 -4.62 8.17 13.07
C ASP A 87 -3.93 6.91 13.61
N PRO A 88 -4.40 6.34 14.75
CA PRO A 88 -3.74 5.22 15.39
C PRO A 88 -3.64 3.97 14.51
N VAL A 89 -4.61 3.73 13.63
CA VAL A 89 -4.60 2.57 12.74
C VAL A 89 -3.64 2.77 11.58
N PHE A 90 -3.68 3.94 10.94
CA PHE A 90 -2.74 4.24 9.84
C PHE A 90 -1.29 4.30 10.31
N THR A 91 -1.02 4.94 11.46
CA THR A 91 0.33 5.00 12.05
C THR A 91 0.84 3.61 12.43
N ALA A 92 -0.03 2.75 12.96
CA ALA A 92 0.27 1.35 13.23
C ALA A 92 0.56 0.53 11.97
N VAL A 93 -0.34 0.58 10.97
CA VAL A 93 -0.27 -0.20 9.72
C VAL A 93 0.95 0.20 8.88
N LEU A 94 1.26 1.49 8.83
CA LEU A 94 2.38 2.02 8.06
C LEU A 94 3.68 2.11 8.86
N GLU A 95 3.64 1.76 10.15
CA GLU A 95 4.77 1.77 11.08
C GLU A 95 5.48 3.13 11.15
N LYS A 96 4.69 4.20 11.36
CA LYS A 96 5.16 5.59 11.37
C LYS A 96 4.60 6.33 12.58
N GLU A 97 5.42 7.19 13.18
CA GLU A 97 4.96 8.11 14.23
C GLU A 97 3.94 9.14 13.71
N ALA A 98 4.10 9.55 12.44
CA ALA A 98 3.18 10.44 11.76
C ALA A 98 3.18 10.14 10.26
N LEU A 99 2.02 10.28 9.62
CA LEU A 99 1.89 10.20 8.18
C LEU A 99 2.33 11.52 7.51
N ALA A 100 2.62 11.44 6.22
CA ALA A 100 2.88 12.60 5.38
C ALA A 100 1.62 13.48 5.30
N SER A 101 1.80 14.78 5.51
CA SER A 101 0.74 15.78 5.37
C SER A 101 0.36 16.02 3.90
N GLN A 102 -0.77 16.69 3.68
CA GLN A 102 -1.24 17.09 2.35
C GLN A 102 -0.14 17.82 1.53
N PRO A 103 0.59 18.82 2.07
CA PRO A 103 1.65 19.50 1.30
C PRO A 103 2.84 18.58 0.98
N THR A 104 3.05 17.52 1.75
CA THR A 104 4.14 16.56 1.51
C THR A 104 3.79 15.58 0.40
N ILE A 105 2.54 15.11 0.38
CA ILE A 105 1.99 14.32 -0.72
C ILE A 105 2.05 15.12 -2.01
N SER A 106 1.52 16.33 -2.01
CA SER A 106 1.50 17.19 -3.20
C SER A 106 2.90 17.42 -3.77
N ARG A 107 3.89 17.76 -2.93
CA ARG A 107 5.28 17.91 -3.38
C ARG A 107 5.89 16.62 -3.94
N THR A 108 5.54 15.47 -3.39
CA THR A 108 6.05 14.17 -3.86
C THR A 108 5.47 13.83 -5.23
N LEU A 109 4.15 13.95 -5.39
CA LEU A 109 3.49 13.67 -6.68
C LEU A 109 3.96 14.61 -7.78
N ASN A 110 4.15 15.90 -7.47
CA ASN A 110 4.69 16.88 -8.41
C ASN A 110 6.18 16.67 -8.75
N SER A 111 6.88 15.77 -8.06
CA SER A 111 8.29 15.45 -8.35
C SER A 111 8.45 14.28 -9.33
N PHE A 112 7.37 13.59 -9.69
CA PHE A 112 7.44 12.45 -10.60
C PHE A 112 7.66 12.88 -12.03
N GLU A 113 8.56 12.15 -12.69
CA GLU A 113 8.88 12.29 -14.11
C GLU A 113 8.44 11.04 -14.87
N GLN A 114 8.56 11.05 -16.21
CA GLN A 114 8.20 9.90 -17.06
C GLN A 114 8.88 8.59 -16.59
N LYS A 115 10.16 8.66 -16.19
CA LYS A 115 10.90 7.51 -15.68
C LYS A 115 10.26 6.88 -14.44
N ASP A 116 9.52 7.64 -13.64
CA ASP A 116 8.84 7.15 -12.44
C ASP A 116 7.54 6.41 -12.81
N ILE A 117 6.88 6.81 -13.91
CA ILE A 117 5.77 6.06 -14.50
C ILE A 117 6.25 4.69 -14.97
N ASP A 118 7.43 4.62 -15.62
CA ASP A 118 8.01 3.35 -16.07
C ASP A 118 8.29 2.42 -14.88
N LYS A 119 8.74 2.94 -13.74
CA LYS A 119 8.90 2.14 -12.51
C LYS A 119 7.59 1.56 -12.01
N PHE A 120 6.48 2.30 -12.10
CA PHE A 120 5.16 1.77 -11.74
C PHE A 120 4.75 0.63 -12.68
N ASN A 121 4.99 0.77 -13.99
CA ASN A 121 4.73 -0.30 -14.96
C ASN A 121 5.57 -1.55 -14.65
N ASP A 122 6.86 -1.39 -14.34
CA ASP A 122 7.73 -2.50 -13.94
C ASP A 122 7.23 -3.21 -12.67
N ILE A 123 6.74 -2.45 -11.70
CA ILE A 123 6.14 -2.99 -10.47
C ILE A 123 4.89 -3.80 -10.80
N LEU A 124 3.99 -3.27 -11.62
CA LEU A 124 2.77 -3.99 -12.05
C LEU A 124 3.12 -5.27 -12.79
N GLU A 125 4.11 -5.23 -13.69
CA GLU A 125 4.58 -6.40 -14.41
C GLU A 125 5.18 -7.46 -13.46
N HIS A 126 5.96 -7.03 -12.46
CA HIS A 126 6.51 -7.93 -11.44
C HIS A 126 5.39 -8.66 -10.68
N LEU A 127 4.39 -7.92 -10.20
CA LEU A 127 3.24 -8.48 -9.48
C LEU A 127 2.40 -9.42 -10.37
N TYR A 128 2.22 -9.07 -11.64
CA TYR A 128 1.53 -9.94 -12.60
C TYR A 128 2.26 -11.27 -12.77
N LYS A 129 3.58 -11.24 -12.98
CA LYS A 129 4.41 -12.44 -13.17
C LYS A 129 4.45 -13.34 -11.94
N MET A 130 4.30 -12.80 -10.74
CA MET A 130 4.22 -13.61 -9.50
C MET A 130 3.02 -14.57 -9.50
N THR A 131 1.92 -14.19 -10.14
CA THR A 131 0.68 -14.98 -10.17
C THR A 131 0.47 -15.68 -11.52
N HIS A 132 1.15 -15.23 -12.57
CA HIS A 132 1.00 -15.71 -13.93
C HIS A 132 2.35 -16.08 -14.54
N ASN A 133 2.84 -17.28 -14.20
CA ASN A 133 4.08 -17.78 -14.76
C ASN A 133 3.97 -17.90 -16.30
N PRO A 134 4.84 -17.23 -17.08
CA PRO A 134 4.79 -17.28 -18.53
C PRO A 134 4.89 -18.70 -19.10
N SER A 135 5.58 -19.62 -18.42
CA SER A 135 5.69 -21.02 -18.86
C SER A 135 4.35 -21.76 -18.89
N ASP A 136 3.38 -21.28 -18.12
CA ASP A 136 2.09 -21.95 -17.95
C ASP A 136 1.08 -21.49 -19.00
N LYS A 137 1.43 -20.46 -19.80
CA LYS A 137 0.57 -19.90 -20.84
C LYS A 137 1.04 -20.33 -22.22
N ARG A 138 0.17 -21.04 -22.94
CA ARG A 138 0.41 -21.45 -24.34
C ARG A 138 -0.02 -20.41 -25.37
N HIS A 139 -0.96 -19.54 -24.99
CA HIS A 139 -1.55 -18.53 -25.87
C HIS A 139 -1.82 -17.24 -25.10
N ILE A 140 -1.70 -16.10 -25.78
CA ILE A 140 -2.11 -14.78 -25.30
C ILE A 140 -3.34 -14.38 -26.12
N ILE A 141 -4.44 -14.06 -25.45
CA ILE A 141 -5.62 -13.48 -26.08
C ILE A 141 -5.60 -12.00 -25.72
N LEU A 142 -5.49 -11.14 -26.74
CA LEU A 142 -5.59 -9.70 -26.59
C LEU A 142 -7.01 -9.31 -26.96
N ASP A 143 -7.78 -8.93 -25.95
CA ASP A 143 -9.09 -8.33 -26.16
C ASP A 143 -8.89 -6.84 -26.40
N LEU A 144 -9.35 -6.36 -27.55
CA LEU A 144 -9.20 -4.98 -27.98
C LEU A 144 -10.57 -4.35 -28.04
N ASP A 145 -10.98 -3.77 -26.92
CA ASP A 145 -12.19 -2.94 -26.87
C ASP A 145 -11.87 -1.56 -27.42
N SER A 146 -12.69 -1.09 -28.36
CA SER A 146 -12.71 0.33 -28.69
C SER A 146 -13.38 1.07 -27.53
N THR A 147 -12.62 1.85 -26.77
CA THR A 147 -13.22 2.84 -25.87
C THR A 147 -13.94 3.87 -26.74
N ASN A 148 -15.28 3.83 -26.78
CA ASN A 148 -16.05 4.91 -27.40
C ASN A 148 -15.74 6.20 -26.65
N ILE A 149 -15.01 7.10 -27.30
CA ILE A 149 -14.89 8.48 -26.86
C ILE A 149 -16.10 9.19 -27.46
N GLU A 150 -17.14 9.35 -26.65
CA GLU A 150 -18.18 10.37 -26.90
C GLU A 150 -17.68 11.75 -26.43
#